data_AF-A0A938G868-F1
#
_entry.id   AF-A0A938G868-F1
#
_cell.length_a   1.000
_cell.length_b   1.000
_cell.length_c   1.000
_cell.angle_alpha   90.00
_cell.angle_beta   90.00
_cell.angle_gamma   90.00
#
_symmetry.space_group_name_H-M   'P 1'
#
loop_
_entity.id
_entity.type
_entity.pdbx_description
1 polymer ?
#
loop_
_entity_poly.entity_id
_entity_poly.type
_entity_poly.pdbx_seq_one_letter_code
_entity_poly.pdbx_strand_id
1 'polypeptide(L)'
;MSQAATTEPLETFVDELRHYFRICEEIHSVVRRENQYLNSKEPQGIHQFQQTRKDILERLSDAQMRLSIHKTSWLRVPPGARAKRPEVGHLIRQTLDLIMKTIVLDRENEQLLLRHQMVPPNRLPSANRQNPHFVARLYTGKRAS
;
A
#
# COMPACT_ATOMS: atom_id res chain seq x y z
N MET A 1 22.75 29.04 -15.11
CA MET A 1 21.97 27.89 -15.64
C MET A 1 21.75 26.79 -14.59
N SER A 2 21.60 27.10 -13.30
CA SER A 2 21.70 26.08 -12.22
C SER A 2 20.38 25.62 -11.58
N GLN A 3 19.22 26.14 -12.00
CA GLN A 3 17.91 25.75 -11.44
C GLN A 3 17.27 24.54 -12.15
N ALA A 4 17.59 24.29 -13.42
CA ALA A 4 17.00 23.18 -14.17
C ALA A 4 17.46 21.80 -13.65
N ALA A 5 18.75 21.63 -13.37
CA ALA A 5 19.32 20.35 -12.94
C ALA A 5 18.87 19.88 -11.54
N THR A 6 18.38 20.79 -10.69
CA THR A 6 17.86 20.46 -9.35
C THR A 6 16.35 20.22 -9.34
N THR A 7 15.63 20.61 -10.41
CA THR A 7 14.16 20.48 -10.50
C THR A 7 13.74 19.10 -11.01
N GLU A 8 14.49 18.53 -11.94
CA GLU A 8 14.24 17.19 -12.53
C GLU A 8 14.13 16.06 -11.48
N PRO A 9 15.05 15.92 -10.50
CA PRO A 9 14.94 14.87 -9.49
C PRO A 9 13.79 15.10 -8.49
N LEU A 10 13.36 16.36 -8.31
CA LEU A 10 12.27 16.72 -7.41
C LEU A 10 10.92 16.32 -8.00
N GLU A 11 10.65 16.69 -9.26
CA GLU A 11 9.39 16.36 -9.94
C GLU A 11 9.27 14.85 -10.14
N THR A 12 10.34 14.19 -10.58
CA THR A 12 10.32 12.73 -10.80
C THR A 12 9.97 11.96 -9.52
N PHE A 13 10.50 12.36 -8.36
CA PHE A 13 10.19 11.70 -7.09
C PHE A 13 8.73 11.92 -6.67
N VAL A 14 8.21 13.13 -6.87
CA VAL A 14 6.81 13.46 -6.57
C VAL A 14 5.87 12.63 -7.45
N ASP A 15 6.18 12.50 -8.73
CA ASP A 15 5.36 11.76 -9.67
C ASP A 15 5.37 10.25 -9.42
N GLU A 16 6.52 9.67 -9.06
CA GLU A 16 6.60 8.28 -8.62
C GLU A 16 5.83 8.05 -7.32
N LEU A 17 5.87 9.00 -6.38
CA LEU A 17 5.10 8.90 -5.14
C LEU A 17 3.59 8.99 -5.39
N ARG A 18 3.15 9.89 -6.29
CA ARG A 18 1.74 9.97 -6.72
C ARG A 18 1.31 8.71 -7.47
N HIS A 19 2.18 8.14 -8.27
CA HIS A 19 1.90 6.89 -8.97
C HIS A 19 1.75 5.72 -7.99
N TYR A 20 2.66 5.59 -7.02
CA TYR A 20 2.56 4.60 -5.95
C TYR A 20 1.28 4.77 -5.13
N PHE A 21 0.94 6.00 -4.75
CA PHE A 21 -0.30 6.31 -4.03
C PHE A 21 -1.54 5.85 -4.81
N ARG A 22 -1.63 6.13 -6.12
CA ARG A 22 -2.75 5.67 -6.96
C ARG A 22 -2.90 4.15 -6.97
N ILE A 23 -1.81 3.40 -7.02
CA ILE A 23 -1.86 1.93 -6.95
C ILE A 23 -2.35 1.47 -5.56
N CYS A 24 -1.94 2.16 -4.49
CA CYS A 24 -2.50 1.93 -3.15
C CYS A 24 -4.02 2.20 -3.08
N GLU A 25 -4.53 3.18 -3.81
CA GLU A 25 -5.98 3.43 -3.93
C GLU A 25 -6.68 2.32 -4.70
N GLU A 26 -6.08 1.82 -5.77
CA GLU A 26 -6.60 0.71 -6.55
C GLU A 26 -6.73 -0.57 -5.69
N ILE A 27 -5.68 -0.96 -4.97
CA ILE A 27 -5.76 -2.15 -4.09
C ILE A 27 -6.76 -1.95 -2.95
N HIS A 28 -6.81 -0.75 -2.36
CA HIS A 28 -7.81 -0.43 -1.33
C HIS A 28 -9.24 -0.57 -1.86
N SER A 29 -9.48 -0.08 -3.07
CA SER A 29 -10.79 -0.18 -3.74
C SER A 29 -11.18 -1.64 -4.00
N VAL A 30 -10.24 -2.49 -4.43
CA VAL A 30 -10.50 -3.93 -4.64
C VAL A 30 -10.81 -4.63 -3.33
N VAL A 31 -10.02 -4.39 -2.27
CA VAL A 31 -10.25 -4.97 -0.93
C VAL A 31 -11.61 -4.52 -0.37
N ARG A 32 -12.00 -3.26 -0.60
CA ARG A 32 -13.33 -2.75 -0.20
C ARG A 32 -14.47 -3.40 -0.98
N ARG A 33 -14.31 -3.59 -2.29
CA ARG A 33 -15.32 -4.28 -3.10
C ARG A 33 -15.46 -5.74 -2.70
N GLU A 34 -14.35 -6.40 -2.40
CA GLU A 34 -14.34 -7.77 -1.86
C GLU A 34 -15.09 -7.82 -0.51
N ASN A 35 -14.86 -6.85 0.39
CA ASN A 35 -15.58 -6.77 1.66
C ASN A 35 -17.09 -6.63 1.48
N GLN A 36 -17.52 -5.69 0.63
CA GLN A 36 -18.94 -5.47 0.33
C GLN A 36 -19.59 -6.73 -0.25
N TYR A 37 -18.86 -7.39 -1.14
CA TYR A 37 -19.30 -8.61 -1.77
C TYR A 37 -19.40 -9.78 -0.79
N LEU A 38 -18.45 -9.96 0.13
CA LEU A 38 -18.49 -10.99 1.18
C LEU A 38 -19.59 -10.77 2.22
N ASN A 39 -20.06 -9.53 2.37
CA ASN A 39 -21.22 -9.21 3.20
C ASN A 39 -22.57 -9.34 2.45
N SER A 40 -22.55 -9.68 1.15
CA SER A 40 -23.77 -9.91 0.37
C SER A 40 -24.39 -11.29 0.67
N LYS A 41 -25.66 -11.49 0.28
CA LYS A 41 -26.42 -12.70 0.60
C LYS A 41 -25.87 -13.97 -0.04
N GLU A 42 -25.24 -13.88 -1.21
CA GLU A 42 -24.69 -15.03 -1.95
C GLU A 42 -23.38 -14.67 -2.67
N PRO A 43 -22.23 -14.76 -1.99
CA PRO A 43 -20.95 -14.47 -2.62
C PRO A 43 -20.48 -15.63 -3.55
N GLN A 44 -20.86 -15.62 -4.84
CA GLN A 44 -20.27 -16.50 -5.88
C GLN A 44 -19.25 -15.82 -6.83
N GLY A 45 -17.99 -16.30 -6.89
CA GLY A 45 -16.94 -15.73 -7.77
C GLY A 45 -15.75 -15.02 -7.10
N ILE A 46 -15.40 -15.41 -5.87
CA ILE A 46 -14.28 -14.82 -5.10
C ILE A 46 -12.92 -14.83 -5.82
N HIS A 47 -12.70 -15.79 -6.73
CA HIS A 47 -11.45 -15.93 -7.46
C HIS A 47 -11.10 -14.72 -8.34
N GLN A 48 -12.10 -13.95 -8.79
CA GLN A 48 -11.85 -12.73 -9.58
C GLN A 48 -11.10 -11.68 -8.75
N PHE A 49 -11.46 -11.50 -7.47
CA PHE A 49 -10.76 -10.59 -6.57
C PHE A 49 -9.31 -11.02 -6.32
N GLN A 50 -9.06 -12.34 -6.23
CA GLN A 50 -7.72 -12.87 -6.01
C GLN A 50 -6.79 -12.58 -7.20
N GLN A 51 -7.29 -12.75 -8.44
CA GLN A 51 -6.52 -12.45 -9.64
C GLN A 51 -6.24 -10.95 -9.74
N THR A 52 -7.25 -10.10 -9.61
CA THR A 52 -7.07 -8.64 -9.67
C THR A 52 -6.08 -8.15 -8.61
N ARG A 53 -6.13 -8.70 -7.39
CA ARG A 53 -5.16 -8.36 -6.33
C ARG A 53 -3.75 -8.76 -6.70
N LYS A 54 -3.56 -9.92 -7.32
CA LYS A 54 -2.22 -10.38 -7.77
C LYS A 54 -1.62 -9.40 -8.78
N ASP A 55 -2.38 -9.04 -9.81
CA ASP A 55 -1.93 -8.14 -10.88
C ASP A 55 -1.58 -6.74 -10.32
N ILE A 56 -2.37 -6.25 -9.36
CA ILE A 56 -2.08 -4.96 -8.68
C ILE A 56 -0.82 -5.06 -7.80
N LEU A 57 -0.61 -6.18 -7.10
CA LEU A 57 0.58 -6.36 -6.25
C LEU A 57 1.88 -6.41 -7.07
N GLU A 58 1.85 -6.99 -8.28
CA GLU A 58 2.98 -6.95 -9.21
C GLU A 58 3.30 -5.50 -9.60
N ARG A 59 2.30 -4.72 -10.02
CA ARG A 59 2.45 -3.29 -10.33
C ARG A 59 2.92 -2.46 -9.13
N LEU A 60 2.45 -2.78 -7.93
CA LEU A 60 2.85 -2.11 -6.68
C LEU A 60 4.32 -2.37 -6.37
N SER A 61 4.81 -3.60 -6.58
CA SER A 61 6.22 -3.96 -6.42
C SER A 61 7.11 -3.16 -7.36
N ASP A 62 6.72 -3.04 -8.63
CA ASP A 62 7.47 -2.25 -9.62
C ASP A 62 7.49 -0.77 -9.26
N ALA A 63 6.35 -0.21 -8.84
CA ALA A 63 6.27 1.18 -8.39
C ALA A 63 7.10 1.43 -7.12
N GLN A 64 7.13 0.48 -6.18
CA GLN A 64 7.99 0.56 -5.00
C GLN A 64 9.48 0.56 -5.36
N MET A 65 9.88 -0.24 -6.35
CA MET A 65 11.25 -0.27 -6.85
C MET A 65 11.63 1.09 -7.45
N ARG A 66 10.80 1.64 -8.35
CA ARG A 66 11.04 2.98 -8.93
C ARG A 66 11.12 4.06 -7.86
N LEU A 67 10.16 4.10 -6.94
CA LEU A 67 10.17 5.05 -5.83
C LEU A 67 11.46 4.96 -5.00
N SER A 68 11.97 3.75 -4.76
CA SER A 68 13.22 3.51 -4.02
C SER A 68 14.45 4.02 -4.78
N ILE A 69 14.49 3.89 -6.10
CA ILE A 69 15.55 4.43 -6.96
C ILE A 69 15.58 5.96 -6.85
N HIS A 70 14.43 6.61 -7.04
CA HIS A 70 14.33 8.08 -7.03
C HIS A 70 14.46 8.69 -5.63
N LYS A 71 14.15 7.95 -4.56
CA LYS A 71 14.35 8.37 -3.17
C LYS A 71 15.80 8.77 -2.90
N THR A 72 16.78 8.05 -3.46
CA THR A 72 18.20 8.35 -3.25
C THR A 72 18.56 9.73 -3.81
N SER A 73 18.08 10.03 -5.02
CA SER A 73 18.26 11.34 -5.65
C SER A 73 17.54 12.44 -4.87
N TRP A 74 16.31 12.18 -4.41
CA TRP A 74 15.55 13.10 -3.56
C TRP A 74 16.32 13.47 -2.28
N LEU A 75 16.93 12.50 -1.60
CA LEU A 75 17.65 12.74 -0.36
C LEU A 75 18.93 13.58 -0.55
N ARG A 76 19.50 13.60 -1.74
CA ARG A 76 20.65 14.45 -2.09
C ARG A 76 20.25 15.91 -2.35
N VAL A 77 18.95 16.20 -2.52
CA VAL A 77 18.48 17.57 -2.73
C VAL A 77 18.57 18.38 -1.42
N PRO A 78 19.11 19.62 -1.45
CA PRO A 78 19.24 20.44 -0.25
C PRO A 78 17.91 20.63 0.51
N PRO A 79 17.93 20.67 1.85
CA PRO A 79 16.72 20.81 2.67
C PRO A 79 15.85 22.01 2.28
N GLY A 80 16.46 23.17 1.95
CA GLY A 80 15.71 24.36 1.54
C GLY A 80 14.95 24.20 0.22
N ALA A 81 15.44 23.37 -0.70
CA ALA A 81 14.73 23.05 -1.93
C ALA A 81 13.63 22.00 -1.69
N ARG A 82 13.87 21.02 -0.81
CA ARG A 82 12.84 20.05 -0.38
C ARG A 82 11.71 20.69 0.42
N ALA A 83 12.00 21.72 1.22
CA ALA A 83 11.01 22.46 2.00
C ALA A 83 9.98 23.18 1.11
N LYS A 84 10.32 23.47 -0.15
CA LYS A 84 9.40 24.02 -1.15
C LYS A 84 8.41 22.97 -1.69
N ARG A 85 8.49 21.72 -1.24
CA ARG A 85 7.66 20.59 -1.68
C ARG A 85 6.93 19.92 -0.51
N PRO A 86 6.08 20.66 0.23
CA PRO A 86 5.34 20.11 1.37
C PRO A 86 4.41 18.95 0.97
N GLU A 87 3.99 18.87 -0.31
CA GLU A 87 3.18 17.80 -0.87
C GLU A 87 3.81 16.42 -0.71
N VAL A 88 5.14 16.30 -0.68
CA VAL A 88 5.82 15.02 -0.48
C VAL A 88 5.50 14.44 0.89
N GLY A 89 5.60 15.26 1.94
CA GLY A 89 5.27 14.82 3.30
C GLY A 89 3.79 14.48 3.45
N HIS A 90 2.92 15.22 2.77
CA HIS A 90 1.47 14.94 2.75
C HIS A 90 1.17 13.60 2.06
N LEU A 91 1.70 13.39 0.85
CA LEU A 91 1.53 12.17 0.07
C LEU A 91 2.05 10.93 0.81
N ILE A 92 3.20 11.02 1.49
CA ILE A 92 3.73 9.92 2.31
C ILE A 92 2.72 9.55 3.41
N ARG A 93 2.21 10.54 4.16
CA ARG A 93 1.23 10.29 5.23
C ARG A 93 -0.05 9.66 4.69
N GLN A 94 -0.60 10.22 3.61
CA GLN A 94 -1.81 9.68 2.97
C GLN A 94 -1.62 8.23 2.50
N THR A 95 -0.47 7.95 1.89
CA THR A 95 -0.12 6.60 1.43
C THR A 95 -0.06 5.62 2.61
N LEU A 96 0.60 6.00 3.72
CA LEU A 96 0.69 5.17 4.91
C LEU A 96 -0.68 4.91 5.55
N ASP A 97 -1.50 5.95 5.69
CA ASP A 97 -2.86 5.82 6.23
C ASP A 97 -3.72 4.89 5.37
N LEU A 98 -3.58 4.98 4.04
CA LEU A 98 -4.30 4.14 3.10
C LEU A 98 -3.84 2.67 3.14
N ILE A 99 -2.54 2.43 3.25
CA ILE A 99 -1.98 1.08 3.46
C ILE A 99 -2.56 0.47 4.74
N MET A 100 -2.57 1.24 5.83
CA MET A 100 -3.11 0.78 7.12
C MET A 100 -4.60 0.43 7.02
N LYS A 101 -5.41 1.30 6.40
CA LYS A 101 -6.85 1.02 6.15
C LYS A 101 -7.03 -0.24 5.32
N THR A 102 -6.21 -0.44 4.30
CA THR A 102 -6.25 -1.63 3.44
C THR A 102 -5.93 -2.90 4.23
N ILE A 103 -4.89 -2.89 5.07
CA ILE A 103 -4.52 -4.06 5.89
C ILE A 103 -5.63 -4.43 6.89
N VAL A 104 -6.25 -3.43 7.53
CA VAL A 104 -7.35 -3.68 8.47
C VAL A 104 -8.54 -4.31 7.74
N LEU A 105 -8.94 -3.74 6.61
CA LEU A 105 -10.06 -4.25 5.83
C LEU A 105 -9.78 -5.63 5.22
N ASP A 106 -8.53 -5.90 4.83
CA ASP A 106 -8.13 -7.21 4.31
C ASP A 106 -8.25 -8.31 5.38
N ARG A 107 -7.93 -8.00 6.65
CA ARG A 107 -8.13 -8.93 7.77
C ARG A 107 -9.61 -9.21 8.02
N GLU A 108 -10.48 -8.21 7.86
CA GLU A 108 -11.93 -8.42 7.93
C GLU A 108 -12.42 -9.33 6.80
N ASN A 109 -11.89 -9.16 5.57
CA ASN A 109 -12.19 -10.06 4.45
C ASN A 109 -11.74 -11.49 4.74
N GLU A 110 -10.54 -11.69 5.28
CA GLU A 110 -10.05 -13.00 5.69
C GLU A 110 -10.99 -13.68 6.70
N GLN A 111 -11.53 -12.94 7.67
CA GLN A 111 -12.51 -13.46 8.62
C GLN A 111 -13.85 -13.83 7.97
N LEU A 112 -14.34 -13.03 7.03
CA LEU A 112 -15.57 -13.33 6.29
C LEU A 112 -15.40 -14.56 5.40
N LEU A 113 -14.25 -14.70 4.74
CA LEU A 113 -13.91 -15.90 3.94
C LEU A 113 -13.91 -17.17 4.80
N LEU A 114 -13.35 -17.10 6.01
CA LEU A 114 -13.37 -18.20 6.98
C LEU A 114 -14.81 -18.56 7.38
N ARG A 115 -15.65 -17.57 7.68
CA ARG A 115 -17.06 -17.77 8.05
C ARG A 115 -17.88 -18.42 6.94
N HIS A 116 -17.63 -18.02 5.70
CA HIS A 116 -18.30 -18.56 4.52
C HIS A 116 -17.69 -19.87 3.99
N GLN A 117 -16.65 -20.40 4.65
CA GLN A 117 -15.90 -21.58 4.20
C GLN A 117 -15.30 -21.42 2.78
N MET A 118 -15.03 -20.17 2.38
CA MET A 118 -14.47 -19.79 1.08
C MET A 118 -12.95 -19.60 1.13
N VAL A 119 -12.28 -20.25 2.09
CA VAL A 119 -10.84 -20.16 2.24
C VAL A 119 -10.17 -20.98 1.14
N PRO A 120 -9.36 -20.38 0.26
CA PRO A 120 -8.59 -21.17 -0.69
C PRO A 120 -7.58 -22.06 0.06
N PRO A 121 -7.40 -23.33 -0.34
CA PRO A 121 -6.57 -24.31 0.39
C PRO A 121 -5.11 -23.88 0.59
N ASN A 122 -4.59 -22.97 -0.24
CA ASN A 122 -3.22 -22.43 -0.14
C ASN A 122 -3.08 -21.20 0.79
N ARG A 123 -4.13 -20.76 1.50
CA ARG A 123 -4.09 -19.57 2.37
C ARG A 123 -4.74 -19.78 3.73
N LEU A 124 -4.36 -20.84 4.44
CA LEU A 124 -4.61 -20.86 5.89
C LEU A 124 -3.80 -19.72 6.54
N PRO A 125 -4.45 -18.79 7.27
CA PRO A 125 -3.74 -17.69 7.89
C PRO A 125 -2.78 -18.23 8.95
N SER A 126 -1.51 -17.82 8.91
CA SER A 126 -0.58 -18.11 9.99
C SER A 126 -1.00 -17.33 11.25
N ALA A 127 -0.94 -17.97 12.42
CA ALA A 127 -1.43 -17.43 13.69
C ALA A 127 -0.89 -16.02 14.02
N ASN A 128 0.30 -15.65 13.53
CA ASN A 128 0.89 -14.32 13.72
C ASN A 128 0.16 -13.19 12.97
N ARG A 129 -0.55 -13.47 11.87
CA ARG A 129 -1.29 -12.42 11.11
C ARG A 129 -2.51 -11.88 11.86
N GLN A 130 -3.05 -12.67 12.80
CA GLN A 130 -4.20 -12.32 13.63
C GLN A 130 -3.86 -11.35 14.77
N ASN A 131 -2.57 -11.05 15.03
CA ASN A 131 -2.20 -10.13 16.10
C ASN A 131 -2.42 -8.65 15.66
N PRO A 132 -3.33 -7.90 16.32
CA PRO A 132 -3.64 -6.51 15.98
C PRO A 132 -2.41 -5.59 16.09
N HIS A 133 -1.53 -5.86 17.06
CA HIS A 133 -0.33 -5.07 17.34
C HIS A 133 0.87 -5.43 16.48
N PHE A 134 0.81 -6.46 15.64
CA PHE A 134 1.93 -6.84 14.77
C PHE A 134 2.29 -5.72 13.78
N VAL A 135 1.28 -5.17 13.11
CA VAL A 135 1.47 -4.10 12.13
C VAL A 135 1.90 -2.80 12.82
N ALA A 136 1.27 -2.45 13.94
CA ALA A 136 1.68 -1.29 14.74
C ALA A 136 3.14 -1.39 15.25
N ARG A 137 3.62 -2.60 15.57
CA ARG A 137 5.03 -2.83 15.97
C ARG A 137 6.01 -2.71 14.81
N LEU A 138 5.64 -3.16 13.61
CA LEU A 138 6.46 -2.96 12.41
C LEU A 138 6.67 -1.47 12.11
N TYR A 139 5.65 -0.65 12.28
CA TYR A 139 5.73 0.79 12.04
C TYR A 139 6.44 1.58 13.16
N THR A 140 6.38 1.12 14.40
CA THR A 140 7.03 1.82 15.53
C THR A 140 8.51 1.47 15.70
N GLY A 141 9.05 0.55 14.88
CA GLY A 141 10.47 0.20 14.89
C GLY A 141 10.97 -0.45 16.19
N LYS A 142 10.08 -0.72 17.16
CA LYS A 142 10.42 -1.46 18.38
C LYS A 142 10.56 -2.94 18.03
N ARG A 143 11.79 -3.35 17.69
CA ARG A 143 12.19 -4.75 17.83
C ARG A 143 12.02 -5.13 19.29
N ALA A 144 11.34 -6.24 19.56
CA ALA A 144 11.38 -6.85 20.88
C ALA A 144 12.85 -7.17 21.19
N SER A 145 13.34 -6.60 22.28
CA SER A 145 14.62 -6.93 22.88
C SER A 145 14.64 -8.38 23.34
#